data_AF-B6BQP0-F1
#
_entry.id   AF-B6BQP0-F1
#
_cell.length_a   1.000
_cell.length_b   1.000
_cell.length_c   1.000
_cell.angle_alpha   90.00
_cell.angle_beta   90.00
_cell.angle_gamma   90.00
#
_symmetry.space_group_name_H-M   'P 1'
#
loop_
_entity.id
_entity.type
_entity.pdbx_description
1 polymer ?
#
loop_
_entity_poly.entity_id
_entity_poly.type
_entity_poly.pdbx_seq_one_letter_code
_entity_poly.pdbx_strand_id
1 'polypeptide(L)'
;MKKNNKGFTLIELLVVVAIIGILAAVGVVAYSGYTAGAKKSAVKSNQAAVTKYVAAELKKCEIGESSVMGTKLTCSQRKSSGTVKKATNEALSTEFKNPYATASSAIVTTTLSACNATTEGQTSVDDNGTTVTITSCPANGEDLKTNTVTIE
;
A
#
# COMPACT_ATOMS: atom_id res chain seq x y z
N MET A 1 -46.15 37.94 21.91
CA MET A 1 -44.68 37.98 22.11
C MET A 1 -44.00 38.08 20.75
N LYS A 2 -43.38 39.22 20.43
CA LYS A 2 -42.77 39.48 19.11
C LYS A 2 -41.35 38.88 19.13
N LYS A 3 -41.12 37.81 18.35
CA LYS A 3 -39.80 37.17 18.23
C LYS A 3 -38.84 38.16 17.57
N ASN A 4 -37.83 38.59 18.31
CA ASN A 4 -36.79 39.50 17.82
C ASN A 4 -35.79 38.69 16.98
N ASN A 5 -36.12 38.45 15.71
CA ASN A 5 -35.24 37.76 14.76
C ASN A 5 -34.11 38.71 14.37
N LYS A 6 -33.02 38.73 15.15
CA LYS A 6 -31.77 39.37 14.75
C LYS A 6 -31.21 38.59 13.56
N GLY A 7 -31.32 39.17 12.36
CA GLY A 7 -30.64 38.66 11.17
C GLY A 7 -29.13 38.83 11.28
N PHE A 8 -28.38 37.92 10.69
CA PHE A 8 -26.93 38.02 10.55
C PHE A 8 -26.58 39.21 9.65
N THR A 9 -25.59 40.02 10.02
CA THR A 9 -25.15 41.13 9.18
C THR A 9 -24.22 40.63 8.07
N LEU A 10 -24.24 41.30 6.91
CA LEU A 10 -23.33 40.97 5.80
C LEU A 10 -21.86 41.14 6.20
N ILE A 11 -21.55 42.09 7.09
CA ILE A 11 -20.18 42.30 7.56
C ILE A 11 -19.70 41.16 8.46
N GLU A 12 -20.56 40.61 9.32
CA GLU A 12 -20.22 39.43 10.12
C GLU A 12 -19.93 38.22 9.22
N LEU A 13 -20.69 38.03 8.14
CA LEU A 13 -20.41 36.97 7.18
C LEU A 13 -19.07 37.18 6.44
N LEU A 14 -18.75 38.43 6.04
CA LEU A 14 -17.51 38.71 5.33
C LEU A 14 -16.27 38.43 6.17
N VAL A 15 -16.28 38.77 7.46
CA VAL A 15 -15.17 38.48 8.37
C VAL A 15 -14.99 36.97 8.54
N VAL A 16 -16.08 36.21 8.68
CA VAL A 16 -16.02 34.75 8.81
C VAL A 16 -15.41 34.12 7.56
N VAL A 17 -15.82 34.55 6.37
CA VAL A 17 -15.26 34.05 5.10
C VAL A 17 -13.77 34.37 4.99
N ALA A 18 -13.34 35.57 5.41
CA ALA A 18 -11.93 35.94 5.41
C ALA A 18 -11.09 35.04 6.33
N ILE A 19 -11.58 34.73 7.53
CA ILE A 19 -10.89 33.84 8.48
C ILE A 19 -10.83 32.41 7.93
N ILE A 20 -11.94 31.88 7.40
CA ILE A 20 -11.98 30.53 6.80
C ILE A 20 -11.02 30.46 5.60
N GLY A 21 -10.91 31.51 4.80
CA GLY A 21 -9.97 31.58 3.67
C GLY A 21 -8.51 31.38 4.09
N ILE A 22 -8.09 32.07 5.16
CA ILE A 22 -6.72 31.94 5.70
C ILE A 22 -6.49 30.53 6.27
N LEU A 23 -7.44 30.01 7.06
CA LEU A 23 -7.36 28.68 7.65
C LEU A 23 -7.33 27.58 6.58
N ALA A 24 -8.11 27.73 5.52
CA ALA A 24 -8.14 26.79 4.40
C ALA A 24 -6.79 26.75 3.68
N ALA A 25 -6.17 27.90 3.40
CA ALA A 25 -4.88 27.97 2.72
C ALA A 25 -3.77 27.22 3.50
N VAL A 26 -3.66 27.45 4.80
CA VAL A 26 -2.69 26.74 5.67
C VAL A 26 -3.06 25.26 5.81
N GLY A 27 -4.36 24.97 5.99
CA GLY A 27 -4.87 23.61 6.17
C GLY A 27 -4.61 22.69 4.98
N VAL A 28 -4.74 23.20 3.75
CA VAL A 28 -4.52 22.42 2.52
C VAL A 28 -3.08 21.92 2.41
N VAL A 29 -2.09 22.78 2.67
CA VAL A 29 -0.66 22.41 2.60
C VAL A 29 -0.33 21.36 3.65
N ALA A 30 -0.78 21.56 4.88
CA ALA A 30 -0.55 20.62 5.97
C ALA A 30 -1.22 19.25 5.70
N TYR A 31 -2.46 19.26 5.21
CA TYR A 31 -3.21 18.04 4.89
C TYR A 31 -2.57 17.26 3.74
N SER A 32 -2.06 17.93 2.72
CA SER A 32 -1.34 17.29 1.61
C SER A 32 -0.08 16.56 2.11
N GLY A 33 0.71 17.18 2.98
CA GLY A 33 1.88 16.55 3.58
C GLY A 33 1.52 15.33 4.45
N TYR A 34 0.47 15.45 5.27
CA TYR A 34 -0.01 14.36 6.13
C TYR A 34 -0.49 13.16 5.30
N THR A 35 -1.31 13.40 4.28
CA THR A 35 -1.82 12.33 3.40
C THR A 35 -0.69 11.65 2.63
N ALA A 36 0.31 12.40 2.15
CA ALA A 36 1.48 11.82 1.50
C ALA A 36 2.28 10.92 2.47
N GLY A 37 2.50 11.36 3.71
CA GLY A 37 3.17 10.55 4.74
C GLY A 37 2.39 9.29 5.13
N ALA A 38 1.06 9.40 5.23
CA ALA A 38 0.17 8.27 5.50
C ALA A 38 0.23 7.22 4.38
N LYS A 39 0.21 7.65 3.11
CA LYS A 39 0.33 6.76 1.95
C LYS A 39 1.65 6.00 1.97
N LYS A 40 2.79 6.67 2.16
CA LYS A 40 4.12 6.02 2.28
C LYS A 40 4.16 5.00 3.41
N SER A 41 3.58 5.34 4.56
CA SER A 41 3.50 4.45 5.72
C SER A 41 2.65 3.21 5.43
N ALA A 42 1.55 3.37 4.71
CA ALA A 42 0.71 2.26 4.26
C ALA A 42 1.47 1.32 3.30
N VAL A 43 2.25 1.86 2.35
CA VAL A 43 3.10 1.03 1.46
C VAL A 43 4.11 0.21 2.26
N LYS A 44 4.81 0.85 3.21
CA LYS A 44 5.77 0.16 4.08
C LYS A 44 5.10 -0.94 4.91
N SER A 45 3.89 -0.68 5.41
CA SER A 45 3.10 -1.67 6.15
C SER A 45 2.69 -2.84 5.27
N ASN A 46 2.19 -2.56 4.06
CA ASN A 46 1.82 -3.58 3.08
C ASN A 46 3.01 -4.47 2.74
N GLN A 47 4.18 -3.88 2.44
CA GLN A 47 5.39 -4.64 2.18
C GLN A 47 5.76 -5.54 3.36
N ALA A 48 5.78 -5.01 4.59
CA ALA A 48 6.12 -5.78 5.77
C ALA A 48 5.14 -6.95 6.01
N ALA A 49 3.84 -6.72 5.77
CA ALA A 49 2.82 -7.75 5.87
C ALA A 49 3.03 -8.85 4.82
N VAL A 50 3.28 -8.49 3.56
CA VAL A 50 3.55 -9.45 2.47
C VAL A 50 4.82 -10.26 2.75
N THR A 51 5.92 -9.63 3.16
CA THR A 51 7.16 -10.34 3.50
C THR A 51 6.94 -11.35 4.62
N LYS A 52 6.23 -10.95 5.69
CA LYS A 52 5.92 -11.85 6.81
C LYS A 52 4.99 -12.99 6.40
N TYR A 53 3.99 -12.70 5.57
CA TYR A 53 3.07 -13.69 5.04
C TYR A 53 3.82 -14.74 4.21
N VAL A 54 4.61 -14.30 3.23
CA VAL A 54 5.40 -15.20 2.38
C VAL A 54 6.36 -16.04 3.22
N ALA A 55 7.09 -15.43 4.17
CA ALA A 55 7.98 -16.17 5.05
C ALA A 55 7.23 -17.23 5.89
N ALA A 56 6.09 -16.87 6.49
CA ALA A 56 5.30 -17.80 7.28
C ALA A 56 4.74 -18.96 6.45
N GLU A 57 4.21 -18.68 5.25
CA GLU A 57 3.65 -19.71 4.38
C GLU A 57 4.74 -20.62 3.80
N LEU A 58 5.93 -20.11 3.49
CA LEU A 58 7.06 -20.96 3.09
C LEU A 58 7.54 -21.84 4.25
N LYS A 59 7.60 -21.33 5.49
CA LYS A 59 7.91 -22.15 6.67
C LYS A 59 6.89 -23.26 6.91
N LYS A 60 5.61 -23.06 6.58
CA LYS A 60 4.60 -24.14 6.61
C LYS A 60 4.96 -25.31 5.68
N CYS A 61 5.53 -25.02 4.50
CA CYS A 61 6.01 -26.06 3.58
C CYS A 61 7.22 -26.84 4.11
N GLU A 62 7.99 -26.28 5.04
CA GLU A 62 9.14 -26.96 5.66
C GLU A 62 8.71 -27.89 6.80
N ILE A 63 7.64 -27.55 7.52
CA ILE A 63 7.09 -28.39 8.59
C ILE A 63 6.18 -29.53 8.08
N GLY A 64 6.06 -29.70 6.76
CA GLY A 64 5.39 -30.84 6.13
C GLY A 64 4.01 -30.59 5.55
N GLU A 65 3.55 -29.34 5.45
CA GLU A 65 2.31 -29.03 4.74
C GLU A 65 2.42 -29.32 3.23
N SER A 66 1.32 -29.77 2.63
CA SER A 66 1.26 -30.08 1.20
C SER A 66 0.91 -28.86 0.35
N SER A 67 0.12 -27.94 0.89
CA SER A 67 -0.31 -26.71 0.22
C SER A 67 -0.41 -25.56 1.21
N VAL A 68 -0.04 -24.37 0.74
CA VAL A 68 0.00 -23.13 1.53
C VAL A 68 -0.61 -21.99 0.73
N MET A 69 -0.66 -20.79 1.33
CA MET A 69 -1.25 -19.58 0.75
C MET A 69 -2.71 -19.77 0.33
N GLY A 70 -3.52 -20.48 1.12
CA GLY A 70 -4.92 -20.78 0.78
C GLY A 70 -5.04 -21.65 -0.47
N THR A 71 -4.26 -22.74 -0.52
CA THR A 71 -4.14 -23.72 -1.63
C THR A 71 -3.60 -23.16 -2.95
N LYS A 72 -3.07 -21.93 -2.95
CA LYS A 72 -2.50 -21.29 -4.15
C LYS A 72 -1.06 -21.71 -4.45
N LEU A 73 -0.35 -22.27 -3.46
CA LEU A 73 0.99 -22.82 -3.64
C LEU A 73 1.03 -24.27 -3.19
N THR A 74 1.46 -25.17 -4.06
CA THR A 74 1.83 -26.54 -3.67
C THR A 74 3.28 -26.56 -3.22
N CYS A 75 3.56 -27.12 -2.05
CA CYS A 75 4.88 -27.03 -1.42
C CYS A 75 6.01 -27.73 -2.19
N SER A 76 5.68 -28.68 -3.07
CA SER A 76 6.63 -29.31 -4.01
C SER A 76 7.10 -28.35 -5.11
N GLN A 77 6.30 -27.33 -5.43
CA GLN A 77 6.58 -26.36 -6.49
C GLN A 77 7.22 -25.07 -5.97
N ARG A 78 7.45 -24.95 -4.65
CA ARG A 78 8.01 -23.72 -4.03
C ARG A 78 9.38 -23.32 -4.60
N LYS A 79 10.15 -24.28 -5.11
CA LYS A 79 11.47 -24.06 -5.73
C LYS A 79 11.40 -23.79 -7.23
N SER A 80 10.22 -23.80 -7.82
CA SER A 80 10.02 -23.45 -9.23
C SER A 80 9.89 -21.94 -9.35
N SER A 81 10.71 -21.31 -10.20
CA SER A 81 10.63 -19.87 -10.40
C SER A 81 9.24 -19.45 -10.88
N GLY A 82 8.71 -18.41 -10.24
CA GLY A 82 7.45 -17.77 -10.58
C GLY A 82 6.20 -18.38 -9.94
N THR A 83 6.33 -19.47 -9.17
CA THR A 83 5.16 -20.08 -8.50
C THR A 83 4.78 -19.33 -7.24
N VAL A 84 5.77 -18.92 -6.45
CA VAL A 84 5.53 -18.20 -5.18
C VAL A 84 4.98 -16.81 -5.45
N LYS A 85 5.48 -16.10 -6.47
CA LYS A 85 4.92 -14.78 -6.86
C LYS A 85 3.48 -14.88 -7.32
N LYS A 86 3.14 -15.89 -8.13
CA LYS A 86 1.77 -16.11 -8.61
C LYS A 86 0.83 -16.43 -7.46
N ALA A 87 1.24 -17.36 -6.59
CA ALA A 87 0.46 -17.74 -5.42
C ALA A 87 0.24 -16.57 -4.45
N THR A 88 1.28 -15.78 -4.20
CA THR A 88 1.20 -14.60 -3.33
C THR A 88 0.25 -13.56 -3.91
N ASN A 89 0.33 -13.29 -5.22
CA ASN A 89 -0.57 -12.36 -5.88
C ASN A 89 -2.03 -12.85 -5.87
N GLU A 90 -2.27 -14.12 -6.13
CA GLU A 90 -3.62 -14.70 -6.05
C GLU A 90 -4.19 -14.68 -4.62
N ALA A 91 -3.36 -14.90 -3.61
CA ALA A 91 -3.79 -14.91 -2.22
C ALA A 91 -4.05 -13.50 -1.65
N LEU A 92 -3.32 -12.47 -2.12
CA LEU A 92 -3.28 -11.17 -1.46
C LEU A 92 -3.75 -9.99 -2.33
N SER A 93 -3.99 -10.18 -3.63
CA SER A 93 -4.35 -9.08 -4.54
C SER A 93 -5.64 -8.34 -4.17
N THR A 94 -6.58 -9.00 -3.49
CA THR A 94 -7.82 -8.39 -2.99
C THR A 94 -7.65 -7.72 -1.63
N GLU A 95 -6.68 -8.18 -0.83
CA GLU A 95 -6.49 -7.79 0.57
C GLU A 95 -5.76 -6.46 0.71
N PHE A 96 -4.84 -6.16 -0.20
CA PHE A 96 -4.05 -4.93 -0.17
C PHE A 96 -4.40 -4.02 -1.33
N LYS A 97 -4.92 -2.83 -1.01
CA LYS A 97 -5.20 -1.76 -1.98
C LYS A 97 -4.04 -0.79 -2.09
N ASN A 98 -3.81 -0.28 -3.29
CA ASN A 98 -2.76 0.70 -3.52
C ASN A 98 -3.18 2.06 -2.89
N PRO A 99 -2.38 2.66 -1.98
CA PRO A 99 -2.70 3.94 -1.33
C PRO A 99 -2.79 5.15 -2.28
N TYR A 100 -2.17 5.06 -3.46
CA TYR A 100 -2.16 6.09 -4.51
C TYR A 100 -3.22 5.83 -5.58
N ALA A 101 -3.59 4.56 -5.80
CA ALA A 101 -4.63 4.14 -6.74
C ALA A 101 -5.57 3.11 -6.08
N THR A 102 -6.55 3.59 -5.31
CA THR A 102 -7.39 2.72 -4.45
C THR A 102 -8.25 1.69 -5.19
N ALA A 103 -8.48 1.88 -6.48
CA ALA A 103 -9.15 0.91 -7.35
C ALA A 103 -8.24 -0.28 -7.74
N SER A 104 -6.93 -0.12 -7.62
CA SER A 104 -5.93 -1.13 -8.01
C SER A 104 -5.40 -1.89 -6.80
N SER A 105 -4.94 -3.12 -7.04
CA SER A 105 -4.19 -3.85 -6.03
C SER A 105 -2.86 -3.16 -5.73
N ALA A 106 -2.43 -3.22 -4.47
CA ALA A 106 -1.06 -2.86 -4.11
C ALA A 106 -0.06 -3.94 -4.57
N ILE A 107 -0.49 -5.20 -4.71
CA ILE A 107 0.42 -6.29 -5.01
C ILE A 107 0.45 -6.54 -6.50
N VAL A 108 1.65 -6.66 -7.05
CA VAL A 108 1.90 -6.92 -8.47
C VAL A 108 2.96 -8.00 -8.63
N THR A 109 2.99 -8.65 -9.79
CA THR A 109 4.01 -9.63 -10.18
C THR A 109 5.03 -9.08 -11.18
N THR A 110 4.81 -7.85 -11.65
CA THR A 110 5.72 -7.13 -12.53
C THR A 110 6.86 -6.51 -11.74
N THR A 111 8.09 -6.84 -12.11
CA THR A 111 9.30 -6.31 -11.50
C THR A 111 9.33 -4.77 -11.58
N LEU A 112 9.40 -4.13 -10.42
CA LEU A 112 9.53 -2.68 -10.31
C LEU A 112 10.98 -2.29 -10.61
N SER A 113 11.18 -1.53 -11.68
CA SER A 113 12.51 -1.00 -12.06
C SER A 113 12.75 0.43 -11.56
N ALA A 114 11.68 1.18 -11.28
CA ALA A 114 11.75 2.52 -10.72
C ALA A 114 10.44 2.89 -10.01
N CYS A 115 10.52 3.88 -9.12
CA CYS A 115 9.38 4.52 -8.51
C CYS A 115 8.95 5.75 -9.30
N ASN A 116 7.79 5.66 -9.94
CA ASN A 116 7.22 6.75 -10.72
C ASN A 116 5.71 6.90 -10.43
N ALA A 117 5.05 7.87 -11.07
CA ALA A 117 3.62 8.12 -10.90
C ALA A 117 2.70 6.93 -11.24
N THR A 118 3.18 5.95 -12.01
CA THR A 118 2.41 4.74 -12.34
C THR A 118 2.67 3.56 -11.40
N THR A 119 3.84 3.53 -10.76
CA THR A 119 4.26 2.44 -9.89
C THR A 119 4.19 2.78 -8.41
N GLU A 120 3.92 4.04 -8.05
CA GLU A 120 3.77 4.44 -6.66
C GLU A 120 2.67 3.65 -5.94
N GLY A 121 2.98 3.22 -4.71
CA GLY A 121 2.08 2.40 -3.92
C GLY A 121 2.07 0.91 -4.24
N GLN A 122 2.78 0.49 -5.29
CA GLN A 122 2.85 -0.92 -5.65
C GLN A 122 3.93 -1.66 -4.85
N THR A 123 3.69 -2.94 -4.60
CA THR A 123 4.58 -3.91 -3.99
C THR A 123 4.69 -5.10 -4.92
N SER A 124 5.80 -5.18 -5.64
CA SER A 124 6.15 -6.31 -6.50
C SER A 124 6.63 -7.48 -5.65
N VAL A 125 6.11 -8.66 -5.95
CA VAL A 125 6.65 -9.94 -5.49
C VAL A 125 7.23 -10.64 -6.69
N ASP A 126 8.50 -11.01 -6.62
CA ASP A 126 9.17 -11.82 -7.64
C ASP A 126 9.91 -12.98 -6.97
N ASP A 127 10.10 -14.08 -7.69
CA ASP A 127 10.82 -15.24 -7.16
C ASP A 127 11.62 -15.96 -8.26
N ASN A 128 12.81 -16.41 -7.89
CA ASN A 128 13.72 -17.15 -8.76
C ASN A 128 13.84 -18.63 -8.37
N GLY A 129 12.89 -19.16 -7.59
CA GLY A 129 12.93 -20.54 -7.07
C GLY A 129 13.89 -20.79 -5.90
N THR A 130 14.71 -19.82 -5.52
CA THR A 130 15.58 -19.90 -4.32
C THR A 130 15.33 -18.75 -3.35
N THR A 131 14.94 -17.59 -3.85
CA THR A 131 14.66 -16.39 -3.08
C THR A 131 13.42 -15.70 -3.63
N VAL A 132 12.56 -15.24 -2.74
CA VAL A 132 11.47 -14.32 -3.04
C VAL A 132 11.94 -12.91 -2.74
N THR A 133 11.85 -12.03 -3.72
CA THR A 133 12.18 -10.60 -3.61
C THR A 133 10.89 -9.80 -3.57
N ILE A 134 10.65 -9.11 -2.46
CA ILE A 134 9.53 -8.18 -2.28
C ILE A 134 10.04 -6.75 -2.38
N THR A 135 9.74 -6.09 -3.49
CA THR A 135 10.13 -4.71 -3.78
C THR A 135 8.91 -3.81 -3.71
N SER A 136 8.94 -2.74 -2.92
CA SER A 136 7.85 -1.76 -2.84
C SER A 136 8.29 -0.40 -3.35
N CYS A 137 7.33 0.36 -3.88
CA CYS A 137 7.52 1.74 -4.28
C CYS A 137 6.78 2.70 -3.33
N PRO A 138 7.49 3.39 -2.41
CA PRO A 138 6.86 4.25 -1.40
C PRO A 138 6.12 5.44 -2.00
N ALA A 139 6.73 6.15 -2.96
CA ALA A 139 6.19 7.31 -3.65
C ALA A 139 6.97 7.61 -4.94
N ASN A 140 6.35 8.33 -5.88
CA ASN A 140 7.02 8.82 -7.09
C ASN A 140 8.34 9.57 -6.77
N GLY A 141 9.44 9.18 -7.43
CA GLY A 141 10.76 9.80 -7.28
C GLY A 141 11.57 9.33 -6.06
N GLU A 142 11.08 8.36 -5.28
CA GLU A 142 11.85 7.75 -4.19
C GLU A 142 12.58 6.47 -4.61
N ASP A 143 13.53 6.01 -3.79
CA ASP A 143 14.16 4.73 -4.00
C ASP A 143 13.23 3.56 -3.67
N LEU A 144 13.28 2.53 -4.51
CA LEU A 144 12.62 1.26 -4.26
C LEU A 144 13.12 0.63 -2.95
N LYS A 145 12.20 0.02 -2.19
CA LYS A 145 12.54 -0.67 -0.94
C LYS A 145 12.39 -2.16 -1.15
N THR A 146 13.46 -2.92 -0.94
CA THR A 146 13.49 -4.36 -1.19
C THR A 146 13.71 -5.14 0.09
N ASN A 147 12.97 -6.24 0.23
CA ASN A 147 13.18 -7.29 1.23
C ASN A 147 13.24 -8.64 0.52
N THR A 148 14.02 -9.56 1.06
CA THR A 148 14.17 -10.90 0.49
C THR A 148 13.82 -11.97 1.51
N VAL A 149 13.20 -13.05 1.05
CA VAL A 149 12.88 -14.25 1.82
C VAL A 149 13.48 -15.45 1.09
N THR A 150 14.31 -16.24 1.77
CA THR A 150 14.91 -17.44 1.20
C THR A 150 13.91 -18.60 1.21
N ILE A 151 13.92 -19.40 0.14
CA ILE A 151 13.12 -20.62 -0.02
C ILE A 151 14.02 -21.81 0.30
N GLU A 152 13.74 -22.54 1.39
CA GLU A 152 14.49 -23.74 1.79
C GLU A 152 13.87 -25.04 1.27
#